data_AF-A0A4Q4UB33-F1
#
_entry.id   AF-A0A4Q4UB33-F1
#
_cell.length_a   1.000
_cell.length_b   1.000
_cell.length_c   1.000
_cell.angle_alpha   90.00
_cell.angle_beta   90.00
_cell.angle_gamma   90.00
#
_symmetry.space_group_name_H-M   'P 1'
#
loop_
_entity.id
_entity.type
_entity.pdbx_description
1 polymer ?
#
loop_
_entity_poly.entity_id
_entity_poly.type
_entity_poly.pdbx_seq_one_letter_code
_entity_poly.pdbx_strand_id
1 'polypeptide(L)'
;MEHIFEGQMMMQFMEDAAAGRLRSGATATVGRVSLSFFVQARTMPLPNPPPLPGGAQYIRLYDRVMECLGSRTNRANFVLLNEEINHFKAELVKGNDPRNFQQKIVPGARDYMFPHYVLHIMKTTNAVIRYLNYKGTPNVNQRLTSQVNSAGEQWGYAQQVWNQNNPADQVAVLEFYREWIKDYYEVYLIRQAANYVRRCAAEMRTNWEAFDDDSYSRKVLEVVRAIEDELDELTIDTRGFD
;
A
#
# COMPACT_ATOMS: atom_id res chain seq x y z
N MET A 1 8.07 -12.50 8.19
CA MET A 1 6.83 -12.16 8.92
C MET A 1 6.13 -11.09 8.12
N GLU A 2 4.87 -11.31 7.74
CA GLU A 2 4.15 -10.47 6.78
C GLU A 2 3.45 -9.30 7.47
N HIS A 3 3.79 -8.07 7.06
CA HIS A 3 3.02 -6.88 7.37
C HIS A 3 2.16 -6.56 6.14
N ILE A 4 0.84 -6.50 6.28
CA ILE A 4 -0.06 -6.09 5.17
C ILE A 4 -0.07 -4.55 5.06
N PHE A 5 0.25 -3.87 6.16
CA PHE A 5 0.40 -2.42 6.27
C PHE A 5 1.79 -2.11 6.85
N GLU A 6 2.57 -1.29 6.15
CA GLU A 6 3.97 -1.03 6.51
C GLU A 6 4.11 0.26 7.33
N GLY A 7 5.01 0.28 8.31
CA GLY A 7 5.23 1.46 9.18
C GLY A 7 5.57 2.76 8.44
N GLN A 8 6.10 2.65 7.22
CA GLN A 8 6.41 3.81 6.38
C GLN A 8 5.15 4.52 5.86
N MET A 9 4.03 3.80 5.69
CA MET A 9 2.75 4.39 5.33
C MET A 9 2.31 5.44 6.35
N MET A 10 2.69 5.28 7.62
CA MET A 10 2.34 6.25 8.66
C MET A 10 3.08 7.57 8.53
N MET A 11 4.35 7.54 8.13
CA MET A 11 5.08 8.77 7.84
C MET A 11 4.49 9.49 6.63
N GLN A 12 4.15 8.73 5.58
CA GLN A 12 3.49 9.28 4.38
C GLN A 12 2.15 9.91 4.73
N PHE A 13 1.31 9.23 5.52
CA PHE A 13 0.04 9.76 6.00
C PHE A 13 0.20 11.09 6.74
N MET A 14 1.12 11.18 7.70
CA MET A 14 1.31 12.41 8.48
C MET A 14 1.81 13.57 7.62
N GLU A 15 2.72 13.30 6.67
CA GLU A 15 3.20 14.29 5.70
C GLU A 15 2.05 14.83 4.84
N ASP A 16 1.26 13.92 4.27
CA ASP A 16 0.14 14.22 3.39
C ASP A 16 -1.01 14.95 4.13
N ALA A 17 -1.30 14.52 5.36
CA ALA A 17 -2.27 15.15 6.26
C ALA A 17 -1.89 16.57 6.66
N ALA A 18 -0.63 16.80 7.01
CA ALA A 18 -0.14 18.15 7.30
C ALA A 18 -0.18 19.06 6.07
N ALA A 19 0.04 18.50 4.88
CA ALA A 19 -0.02 19.21 3.61
C ALA A 19 -1.45 19.41 3.06
N GLY A 20 -2.45 18.69 3.58
CA GLY A 20 -3.82 18.75 3.08
C GLY A 20 -4.02 18.07 1.71
N ARG A 21 -3.19 17.07 1.39
CA ARG A 21 -3.22 16.35 0.11
C ARG A 21 -3.36 14.85 0.33
N LEU A 22 -3.91 14.13 -0.64
CA LEU A 22 -3.91 12.67 -0.65
C LEU A 22 -2.63 12.14 -1.32
N ARG A 23 -2.33 10.86 -1.12
CA ARG A 23 -1.08 10.26 -1.61
C ARG A 23 -0.99 10.27 -3.13
N SER A 24 -2.11 10.19 -3.82
CA SER A 24 -2.21 10.27 -5.28
C SER A 24 -1.90 11.67 -5.85
N GLY A 25 -1.81 12.70 -5.00
CA GLY A 25 -1.67 14.10 -5.35
C GLY A 25 -2.99 14.89 -5.37
N ALA A 26 -4.14 14.24 -5.15
CA ALA A 26 -5.42 14.92 -5.01
C ALA A 26 -5.46 15.82 -3.76
N THR A 27 -6.36 16.80 -3.75
CA THR A 27 -6.60 17.63 -2.55
C THR A 27 -7.58 16.93 -1.64
N ALA A 28 -7.29 16.87 -0.33
CA ALA A 28 -8.18 16.23 0.64
C ALA A 28 -9.44 17.10 0.86
N THR A 29 -10.61 16.46 0.90
CA THR A 29 -11.90 17.15 1.09
C THR A 29 -12.02 17.81 2.47
N VAL A 30 -11.41 17.21 3.48
CA VAL A 30 -11.46 17.67 4.88
C VAL A 30 -10.43 18.75 5.22
N GLY A 31 -9.57 19.12 4.27
CA GLY A 31 -8.48 20.06 4.47
C GLY A 31 -7.30 19.48 5.26
N ARG A 32 -6.35 20.32 5.63
CA ARG A 32 -5.14 19.90 6.35
C ARG A 32 -5.39 19.60 7.82
N VAL A 33 -4.64 18.65 8.37
CA VAL A 33 -4.55 18.42 9.82
C VAL A 33 -3.46 19.32 10.41
N SER A 34 -3.76 20.03 11.50
CA SER A 34 -2.81 20.93 12.17
C SER A 34 -1.52 20.22 12.56
N LEU A 35 -0.37 20.83 12.28
CA LEU A 35 0.93 20.30 12.72
C LEU A 35 1.03 20.19 14.25
N SER A 36 0.35 21.08 14.97
CA SER A 36 0.28 21.07 16.44
C SER A 36 -0.27 19.74 16.96
N PHE A 37 -1.28 19.18 16.29
CA PHE A 37 -1.82 17.87 16.62
C PHE A 37 -0.75 16.78 16.51
N PHE A 38 0.01 16.73 15.40
CA PHE A 38 1.05 15.69 15.22
C PHE A 38 2.21 15.85 16.20
N VAL A 39 2.64 17.09 16.49
CA VAL A 39 3.68 17.33 17.48
C VAL A 39 3.24 16.81 18.85
N GLN A 40 2.02 17.14 19.27
CA GLN A 40 1.51 16.75 20.58
C GLN A 40 1.11 15.27 20.65
N ALA A 41 0.65 14.67 19.55
CA ALA A 41 0.26 13.25 19.48
C ALA A 41 1.38 12.29 19.91
N ARG A 42 2.65 12.72 19.82
CA ARG A 42 3.82 11.98 20.31
C ARG A 42 3.80 11.74 21.82
N THR A 43 3.24 12.68 22.57
CA THR A 43 3.34 12.74 24.02
C THR A 43 1.99 12.85 24.73
N MET A 44 0.90 13.11 24.01
CA MET A 44 -0.41 13.25 24.63
C MET A 44 -0.85 11.93 25.27
N PRO A 45 -1.28 11.95 26.54
CA PRO A 45 -1.86 10.78 27.16
C PRO A 45 -3.23 10.51 26.55
N LEU A 46 -3.51 9.24 26.28
CA LEU A 46 -4.83 8.77 25.87
C LEU A 46 -5.51 8.09 27.07
N PRO A 47 -6.52 8.71 27.71
CA PRO A 47 -7.14 8.17 28.93
C PRO A 47 -8.20 7.09 28.64
N ASN A 48 -7.90 5.82 28.90
CA ASN A 48 -8.77 4.67 28.57
C ASN A 48 -9.00 4.53 27.04
N PRO A 49 -7.93 4.33 26.26
CA PRO A 49 -8.03 4.22 24.81
C PRO A 49 -8.71 2.91 24.37
N PRO A 50 -9.32 2.86 23.17
CA PRO A 50 -9.98 1.66 22.63
C PRO A 50 -9.03 0.49 22.50
N PRO A 51 -9.43 -0.76 22.82
CA PRO A 51 -8.51 -1.90 22.92
C PRO A 51 -7.75 -2.19 21.61
N LEU A 52 -6.50 -2.67 21.71
CA LEU A 52 -5.71 -3.07 20.55
C LEU A 52 -5.97 -4.54 20.20
N PRO A 53 -5.91 -4.94 18.91
CA PRO A 53 -6.14 -6.32 18.47
C PRO A 53 -5.22 -7.37 19.13
N GLY A 54 -4.03 -6.98 19.57
CA GLY A 54 -3.07 -7.84 20.27
C GLY A 54 -3.15 -7.81 21.81
N GLY A 55 -4.10 -7.07 22.38
CA GLY A 55 -4.27 -6.92 23.84
C GLY A 55 -3.24 -6.01 24.51
N ALA A 56 -2.26 -5.46 23.78
CA ALA A 56 -1.32 -4.48 24.29
C ALA A 56 -2.03 -3.19 24.74
N GLN A 57 -1.46 -2.51 25.74
CA GLN A 57 -2.01 -1.29 26.31
C GLN A 57 -0.97 -0.15 26.27
N TYR A 58 -0.68 0.35 25.07
CA TYR A 58 0.23 1.48 24.92
C TYR A 58 -0.47 2.81 25.26
N ILE A 59 0.21 3.69 25.99
CA ILE A 59 -0.37 5.00 26.36
C ILE A 59 -0.33 5.99 25.18
N ARG A 60 0.67 5.86 24.30
CA ARG A 60 0.97 6.83 23.23
C ARG A 60 0.29 6.45 21.92
N LEU A 61 -0.27 7.44 21.22
CA LEU A 61 -1.00 7.24 19.97
C LEU A 61 -0.19 6.47 18.91
N TYR A 62 1.05 6.88 18.66
CA TYR A 62 1.85 6.26 17.59
C TYR A 62 2.17 4.80 17.86
N ASP A 63 2.44 4.44 19.12
CA ASP A 63 2.66 3.03 19.50
C ASP A 63 1.38 2.21 19.28
N ARG A 64 0.22 2.78 19.60
CA ARG A 64 -1.10 2.16 19.37
C ARG A 64 -1.40 1.95 17.89
N VAL A 65 -1.22 2.99 17.07
CA VAL A 65 -1.45 2.91 15.62
C VAL A 65 -0.49 1.89 15.00
N MET A 66 0.80 1.94 15.35
CA MET A 66 1.79 0.98 14.83
C MET A 66 1.47 -0.48 15.23
N GLU A 67 0.93 -0.71 16.43
CA GLU A 67 0.46 -2.04 16.85
C GLU A 67 -0.71 -2.54 15.98
N CYS A 68 -1.68 -1.67 15.64
CA CYS A 68 -2.80 -2.00 14.76
C CYS A 68 -2.33 -2.43 13.37
N LEU A 69 -1.30 -1.77 12.85
CA LEU A 69 -0.80 -1.93 11.49
C LEU A 69 0.14 -3.13 11.33
N GLY A 70 0.73 -3.60 12.43
CA GLY A 70 1.40 -4.88 12.48
C GLY A 70 2.57 -4.88 13.45
N SER A 71 2.34 -5.48 14.62
CA SER A 71 3.41 -5.87 15.54
C SER A 71 3.79 -7.35 15.33
N ARG A 72 4.98 -7.74 15.81
CA ARG A 72 5.43 -9.14 15.81
C ARG A 72 4.55 -10.08 16.65
N THR A 73 3.61 -9.52 17.42
CA THR A 73 2.73 -10.22 18.37
C THR A 73 1.29 -10.38 17.87
N ASN A 74 0.85 -9.65 16.84
CA ASN A 74 -0.49 -9.80 16.25
C ASN A 74 -0.56 -10.98 15.27
N ARG A 75 -0.61 -12.21 15.81
CA ARG A 75 -0.62 -13.45 15.02
C ARG A 75 -1.94 -13.80 14.34
N ALA A 76 -3.03 -13.11 14.67
CA ALA A 76 -4.36 -13.39 14.13
C ALA A 76 -4.49 -13.08 12.63
N ASN A 77 -3.60 -12.24 12.09
CA ASN A 77 -3.66 -11.73 10.71
C ASN A 77 -2.58 -12.29 9.76
N PHE A 78 -1.73 -13.23 10.18
CA PHE A 78 -0.70 -13.78 9.29
C PHE A 78 -1.26 -14.74 8.26
N VAL A 79 -1.06 -14.40 6.99
CA VAL A 79 -1.21 -15.31 5.87
C VAL A 79 0.19 -15.85 5.56
N LEU A 80 0.30 -17.15 5.28
CA LEU A 80 1.53 -17.71 4.72
C LEU A 80 1.60 -17.27 3.26
N LEU A 81 2.18 -16.12 3.00
CA LEU A 81 2.46 -15.71 1.63
C LEU A 81 3.76 -16.37 1.16
N ASN A 82 3.82 -16.66 -0.15
CA ASN A 82 5.07 -16.82 -0.87
C ASN A 82 5.98 -15.59 -0.60
N GLU A 83 7.20 -15.82 -0.13
CA GLU A 83 8.17 -14.79 0.25
C GLU A 83 8.34 -13.70 -0.81
N GLU A 84 8.22 -14.08 -2.09
CA GLU A 84 8.36 -13.19 -3.22
C GLU A 84 7.25 -12.11 -3.32
N ILE A 85 5.97 -12.49 -3.23
CA ILE A 85 4.87 -11.51 -3.29
C ILE A 85 4.98 -10.53 -2.11
N ASN A 86 5.51 -10.98 -0.97
CA ASN A 86 5.67 -10.16 0.24
C ASN A 86 6.72 -9.09 0.00
N HIS A 87 7.84 -9.49 -0.60
CA HIS A 87 8.89 -8.57 -0.99
C HIS A 87 8.39 -7.53 -1.99
N PHE A 88 7.67 -7.95 -3.04
CA PHE A 88 7.14 -7.04 -4.05
C PHE A 88 6.14 -6.05 -3.46
N LYS A 89 5.23 -6.53 -2.61
CA LYS A 89 4.29 -5.70 -1.86
C LYS A 89 5.02 -4.67 -1.01
N ALA A 90 6.01 -5.11 -0.25
CA ALA A 90 6.78 -4.22 0.61
C ALA A 90 7.46 -3.10 -0.18
N GLU A 91 8.02 -3.37 -1.36
CA GLU A 91 8.64 -2.33 -2.18
C GLU A 91 7.60 -1.37 -2.81
N LEU A 92 6.49 -1.89 -3.34
CA LEU A 92 5.42 -1.05 -3.91
C LEU A 92 4.83 -0.09 -2.88
N VAL A 93 4.59 -0.56 -1.66
CA VAL A 93 4.05 0.25 -0.56
C VAL A 93 5.01 1.39 -0.17
N LYS A 94 6.32 1.20 -0.32
CA LYS A 94 7.31 2.27 -0.09
C LYS A 94 7.34 3.28 -1.24
N GLY A 95 6.72 2.97 -2.38
CA GLY A 95 6.85 3.74 -3.62
C GLY A 95 8.12 3.40 -4.41
N ASN A 96 8.72 2.24 -4.15
CA ASN A 96 9.88 1.74 -4.88
C ASN A 96 9.46 0.79 -6.00
N ASP A 97 10.35 0.62 -6.97
CA ASP A 97 10.24 -0.44 -7.96
C ASP A 97 10.41 -1.82 -7.27
N PRO A 98 9.50 -2.81 -7.50
CA PRO A 98 9.59 -4.16 -6.92
C PRO A 98 10.93 -4.87 -7.13
N ARG A 99 11.58 -4.61 -8.26
CA ARG A 99 12.96 -4.96 -8.54
C ARG A 99 13.65 -3.74 -9.13
N ASN A 100 14.94 -3.60 -8.87
CA ASN A 100 15.71 -2.48 -9.44
C ASN A 100 15.63 -2.50 -10.98
N PHE A 101 15.00 -1.48 -11.56
CA PHE A 101 14.72 -1.44 -13.00
C PHE A 101 16.00 -1.53 -13.85
N GLN A 102 16.99 -0.69 -13.55
CA GLN A 102 18.23 -0.62 -14.34
C GLN A 102 19.11 -1.86 -14.20
N GLN A 103 19.13 -2.49 -13.03
CA GLN A 103 20.00 -3.61 -12.76
C GLN A 103 19.36 -4.98 -13.06
N LYS A 104 18.03 -5.05 -13.12
CA LYS A 104 17.29 -6.32 -13.29
C LYS A 104 16.42 -6.34 -14.55
N ILE A 105 15.68 -5.27 -14.82
CA ILE A 105 14.73 -5.24 -15.93
C ILE A 105 15.45 -4.98 -17.26
N VAL A 106 16.28 -3.94 -17.34
CA VAL A 106 17.01 -3.62 -18.59
C VAL A 106 17.89 -4.77 -19.07
N PRO A 107 18.70 -5.44 -18.21
CA PRO A 107 19.46 -6.61 -18.66
C PRO A 107 18.57 -7.81 -18.97
N GLY A 108 17.55 -8.08 -18.13
CA GLY A 108 16.65 -9.22 -18.32
C GLY A 108 15.80 -9.12 -19.58
N ALA A 109 15.43 -7.91 -19.99
CA ALA A 109 14.68 -7.66 -21.21
C ALA A 109 15.51 -7.89 -22.48
N ARG A 110 16.83 -7.96 -22.37
CA ARG A 110 17.75 -8.31 -23.46
C ARG A 110 18.09 -9.80 -23.51
N ASP A 111 17.62 -10.57 -22.54
CA ASP A 111 17.94 -11.99 -22.44
C ASP A 111 16.95 -12.83 -23.27
N TYR A 112 17.37 -13.15 -24.49
CA TYR A 112 16.58 -13.96 -25.41
C TYR A 112 16.47 -15.44 -24.99
N MET A 113 17.31 -15.90 -24.06
CA MET A 113 17.22 -17.27 -23.54
C MET A 113 16.21 -17.38 -22.41
N PHE A 114 16.06 -16.31 -21.62
CA PHE A 114 15.24 -16.32 -20.41
C PHE A 114 14.26 -15.12 -20.29
N PRO A 115 13.40 -14.85 -21.28
CA PRO A 115 12.42 -13.75 -21.22
C PRO A 115 11.44 -13.87 -20.05
N HIS A 116 11.20 -15.11 -19.60
CA HIS A 116 10.28 -15.41 -18.51
C HIS A 116 10.66 -14.70 -17.20
N TYR A 117 11.93 -14.30 -17.02
CA TYR A 117 12.35 -13.55 -15.83
C TYR A 117 11.61 -12.22 -15.69
N VAL A 118 11.59 -11.40 -16.74
CA VAL A 118 10.90 -10.09 -16.71
C VAL A 118 9.38 -10.29 -16.71
N LEU A 119 8.87 -11.26 -17.49
CA LEU A 119 7.44 -11.59 -17.52
C LEU A 119 6.93 -12.03 -16.14
N HIS A 120 7.72 -12.82 -15.41
CA HIS A 120 7.40 -13.24 -14.04
C HIS A 120 7.34 -12.06 -13.07
N ILE A 121 8.27 -11.11 -13.17
CA ILE A 121 8.27 -9.89 -12.36
C ILE A 121 7.01 -9.06 -12.63
N MET A 122 6.63 -8.89 -13.90
CA MET A 122 5.41 -8.16 -14.28
C MET A 122 4.16 -8.84 -13.71
N LYS A 123 4.02 -10.16 -13.90
CA LYS A 123 2.90 -10.94 -13.35
C LYS A 123 2.84 -10.89 -11.83
N THR A 124 3.99 -11.01 -11.16
CA THR A 124 4.07 -10.94 -9.69
C THR A 124 3.66 -9.57 -9.17
N THR A 125 3.98 -8.50 -9.90
CA THR A 125 3.53 -7.14 -9.56
C THR A 125 2.01 -7.04 -9.60
N ASN A 126 1.36 -7.52 -10.66
CA ASN A 126 -0.11 -7.59 -10.74
C ASN A 126 -0.70 -8.51 -9.65
N ALA A 127 -0.03 -9.62 -9.35
CA ALA A 127 -0.46 -10.58 -8.34
C ALA A 127 -0.49 -9.98 -6.93
N VAL A 128 0.35 -8.99 -6.60
CA VAL A 128 0.25 -8.24 -5.33
C VAL A 128 -1.12 -7.59 -5.18
N ILE A 129 -1.61 -6.92 -6.22
CA ILE A 129 -2.91 -6.24 -6.20
C ILE A 129 -4.04 -7.25 -6.07
N ARG A 130 -3.99 -8.34 -6.84
CA ARG A 130 -4.97 -9.44 -6.73
C ARG A 130 -4.96 -10.11 -5.36
N TYR A 131 -3.78 -10.26 -4.76
CA TYR A 131 -3.62 -10.82 -3.41
C TYR A 131 -4.31 -9.99 -2.33
N LEU A 132 -4.24 -8.65 -2.40
CA LEU A 132 -4.92 -7.76 -1.45
C LEU A 132 -6.46 -7.90 -1.50
N ASN A 133 -7.00 -8.46 -2.58
CA ASN A 133 -8.42 -8.79 -2.74
C ASN A 133 -8.78 -10.22 -2.38
N TYR A 134 -7.82 -11.06 -2.00
CA TYR A 134 -8.08 -12.48 -1.77
C TYR A 134 -9.03 -12.68 -0.56
N LYS A 135 -10.20 -13.27 -0.83
CA LYS A 135 -11.26 -13.54 0.16
C LYS A 135 -11.38 -15.01 0.58
N GLY A 136 -10.48 -15.87 0.07
CA GLY A 136 -10.43 -17.28 0.47
C GLY A 136 -9.86 -17.46 1.88
N THR A 137 -9.36 -18.66 2.19
CA THR A 137 -8.74 -18.91 3.51
C THR A 137 -7.21 -18.80 3.41
N PRO A 138 -6.56 -17.88 4.14
CA PRO A 138 -7.15 -16.84 5.00
C PRO A 138 -7.64 -15.63 4.19
N ASN A 139 -8.65 -14.91 4.70
CA ASN A 139 -9.24 -13.77 4.01
C ASN A 139 -8.34 -12.54 4.19
N VAL A 140 -7.51 -12.26 3.18
CA VAL A 140 -6.52 -11.17 3.18
C VAL A 140 -7.20 -9.82 3.22
N ASN A 141 -8.23 -9.63 2.38
CA ASN A 141 -8.94 -8.37 2.28
C ASN A 141 -9.65 -8.00 3.59
N GLN A 142 -10.28 -8.97 4.25
CA GLN A 142 -10.89 -8.76 5.57
C GLN A 142 -9.85 -8.41 6.63
N ARG A 143 -8.68 -9.06 6.61
CA ARG A 143 -7.60 -8.76 7.56
C ARG A 143 -7.03 -7.36 7.36
N LEU A 144 -6.82 -6.96 6.11
CA LEU A 144 -6.43 -5.60 5.76
C LEU A 144 -7.47 -4.59 6.28
N THR A 145 -8.76 -4.86 6.00
CA THR A 145 -9.88 -4.04 6.47
C THR A 145 -9.86 -3.86 7.99
N SER A 146 -9.73 -4.96 8.74
CA SER A 146 -9.64 -4.91 10.20
C SER A 146 -8.46 -4.06 10.69
N GLN A 147 -7.29 -4.17 10.05
CA GLN A 147 -6.11 -3.38 10.42
C GLN A 147 -6.32 -1.89 10.16
N VAL A 148 -6.85 -1.54 8.98
CA VAL A 148 -7.15 -0.15 8.59
C VAL A 148 -8.13 0.47 9.59
N ASN A 149 -9.23 -0.22 9.90
CA ASN A 149 -10.28 0.28 10.78
C ASN A 149 -9.80 0.37 12.23
N SER A 150 -8.99 -0.60 12.71
CA SER A 150 -8.39 -0.53 14.04
C SER A 150 -7.45 0.68 14.18
N ALA A 151 -6.68 1.03 13.14
CA ALA A 151 -5.87 2.25 13.17
C ALA A 151 -6.75 3.51 13.11
N GLY A 152 -7.80 3.51 12.29
CA GLY A 152 -8.81 4.58 12.24
C GLY A 152 -9.42 4.85 13.61
N GLU A 153 -9.81 3.81 14.35
CA GLU A 153 -10.35 3.94 15.71
C GLU A 153 -9.37 4.66 16.66
N GLN A 154 -8.07 4.36 16.58
CA GLN A 154 -7.06 5.06 17.39
C GLN A 154 -6.93 6.54 16.99
N TRP A 155 -6.97 6.86 15.70
CA TRP A 155 -6.97 8.24 15.21
C TRP A 155 -8.23 9.01 15.66
N GLY A 156 -9.40 8.40 15.56
CA GLY A 156 -10.67 8.99 15.98
C GLY A 156 -10.71 9.26 17.48
N TYR A 157 -10.19 8.35 18.29
CA TYR A 157 -10.09 8.57 19.73
C TYR A 157 -9.12 9.72 20.06
N ALA A 158 -7.94 9.73 19.42
CA ALA A 158 -6.98 10.83 19.55
C ALA A 158 -7.54 12.20 19.15
N GLN A 159 -8.32 12.24 18.06
CA GLN A 159 -9.03 13.44 17.62
C GLN A 159 -9.97 13.97 18.71
N GLN A 160 -10.76 13.09 19.34
CA GLN A 160 -11.70 13.49 20.39
C GLN A 160 -10.95 14.11 21.58
N VAL A 161 -9.90 13.45 22.07
CA VAL A 161 -9.08 13.95 23.18
C VAL A 161 -8.43 15.29 22.82
N TRP A 162 -7.89 15.43 21.61
CA TRP A 162 -7.29 16.69 21.17
C TRP A 162 -8.32 17.81 21.07
N ASN A 163 -9.44 17.59 20.38
CA ASN A 163 -10.46 18.61 20.14
C ASN A 163 -11.13 19.08 21.44
N GLN A 164 -11.26 18.21 22.44
CA GLN A 164 -11.74 18.58 23.78
C GLN A 164 -10.78 19.53 24.51
N ASN A 165 -9.48 19.30 24.37
CA ASN A 165 -8.45 20.10 25.03
C ASN A 165 -8.02 21.34 24.23
N ASN A 166 -8.32 21.40 22.93
CA ASN A 166 -7.89 22.46 22.01
C ASN A 166 -9.08 22.97 21.19
N PRO A 167 -10.09 23.61 21.80
CA PRO A 167 -11.32 24.02 21.11
C PRO A 167 -11.09 25.05 19.99
N ALA A 168 -9.96 25.77 20.00
CA ALA A 168 -9.59 26.74 18.96
C ALA A 168 -8.76 26.13 17.80
N ASP A 169 -8.28 24.88 17.92
CA ASP A 169 -7.46 24.19 16.91
C ASP A 169 -7.98 22.77 16.68
N GLN A 170 -9.28 22.66 16.37
CA GLN A 170 -9.90 21.36 16.13
C GLN A 170 -9.39 20.72 14.83
N VAL A 171 -9.24 19.40 14.84
CA VAL A 171 -8.79 18.61 13.68
C VAL A 171 -9.82 17.54 13.30
N ALA A 172 -9.79 17.14 12.03
CA ALA A 172 -10.57 16.05 11.44
C ALA A 172 -9.64 14.93 10.90
N VAL A 173 -8.73 14.44 11.74
CA VAL A 173 -7.71 13.44 11.37
C VAL A 173 -8.31 12.06 11.06
N LEU A 174 -9.43 11.66 11.67
CA LEU A 174 -10.12 10.42 11.35
C LEU A 174 -10.69 10.48 9.93
N GLU A 175 -11.43 11.54 9.63
CA GLU A 175 -12.00 11.74 8.30
C GLU A 175 -10.90 11.86 7.25
N PHE A 176 -9.79 12.56 7.56
CA PHE A 176 -8.62 12.59 6.70
C PHE A 176 -8.04 11.19 6.46
N TYR A 177 -7.85 10.40 7.52
CA TYR A 177 -7.30 9.05 7.42
C TYR A 177 -8.16 8.13 6.55
N ARG A 178 -9.48 8.19 6.69
CA ARG A 178 -10.44 7.43 5.86
C ARG A 178 -10.33 7.78 4.39
N GLU A 179 -10.23 9.07 4.08
CA GLU A 179 -10.07 9.54 2.71
C GLU A 179 -8.70 9.14 2.15
N TRP A 180 -7.63 9.37 2.92
CA TRP A 180 -6.26 9.07 2.53
C TRP A 180 -6.04 7.58 2.30
N ILE A 181 -6.58 6.71 3.15
CA ILE A 181 -6.33 5.28 3.02
C ILE A 181 -7.05 4.65 1.82
N LYS A 182 -8.24 5.16 1.47
CA LYS A 182 -8.95 4.78 0.25
C LYS A 182 -8.17 5.24 -0.96
N ASP A 183 -7.77 6.51 -1.02
CA ASP A 183 -6.92 7.03 -2.10
C ASP A 183 -5.61 6.24 -2.25
N TYR A 184 -4.98 5.90 -1.13
CA TYR A 184 -3.74 5.16 -1.10
C TYR A 184 -3.86 3.81 -1.82
N TYR A 185 -4.89 3.02 -1.48
CA TYR A 185 -5.06 1.68 -2.06
C TYR A 185 -5.78 1.69 -3.41
N GLU A 186 -6.79 2.53 -3.61
CA GLU A 186 -7.58 2.57 -4.85
C GLU A 186 -6.89 3.31 -5.98
N VAL A 187 -6.01 4.26 -5.66
CA VAL A 187 -5.39 5.13 -6.67
C VAL A 187 -3.88 5.00 -6.66
N TYR A 188 -3.23 5.34 -5.55
CA TYR A 188 -1.77 5.43 -5.52
C TYR A 188 -1.09 4.08 -5.75
N LEU A 189 -1.45 3.03 -4.99
CA LEU A 189 -0.78 1.74 -5.06
C LEU A 189 -1.00 1.05 -6.42
N ILE A 190 -2.22 1.11 -6.95
CA ILE A 190 -2.56 0.58 -8.29
C ILE A 190 -1.76 1.33 -9.36
N ARG A 191 -1.68 2.67 -9.26
CA ARG A 191 -0.89 3.49 -10.18
C ARG A 191 0.60 3.13 -10.13
N GLN A 192 1.16 2.88 -8.94
CA GLN A 192 2.57 2.46 -8.80
C GLN A 192 2.81 1.12 -9.49
N ALA A 193 1.96 0.12 -9.23
CA ALA A 193 2.05 -1.19 -9.87
C ALA A 193 1.94 -1.08 -11.40
N ALA A 194 0.91 -0.38 -11.90
CA ALA A 194 0.69 -0.20 -13.34
C ALA A 194 1.83 0.55 -14.02
N ASN A 195 2.35 1.62 -13.41
CA ASN A 195 3.48 2.38 -13.95
C ASN A 195 4.74 1.51 -14.05
N TYR A 196 5.02 0.69 -13.05
CA TYR A 196 6.17 -0.21 -13.07
C TYR A 196 6.04 -1.28 -14.15
N VAL A 197 4.86 -1.92 -14.26
CA VAL A 197 4.61 -2.94 -15.30
C VAL A 197 4.69 -2.35 -16.71
N ARG A 198 4.11 -1.16 -16.95
CA ARG A 198 4.21 -0.45 -18.24
C ARG A 198 5.65 -0.13 -18.61
N ARG A 199 6.48 0.28 -17.64
CA ARG A 199 7.92 0.49 -17.87
C ARG A 199 8.63 -0.80 -18.25
N CYS A 200 8.34 -1.92 -17.57
CA CYS A 200 8.91 -3.23 -17.90
C CYS A 200 8.48 -3.69 -19.30
N ALA A 201 7.20 -3.52 -19.64
CA ALA A 201 6.65 -3.87 -20.93
C ALA A 201 7.26 -3.05 -22.08
N ALA A 202 7.44 -1.74 -21.88
CA ALA A 202 8.10 -0.87 -22.85
C ALA A 202 9.55 -1.31 -23.12
N GLU A 203 10.28 -1.71 -22.08
CA GLU A 203 11.64 -2.24 -22.23
C GLU A 203 11.63 -3.59 -22.98
N MET A 204 10.70 -4.50 -22.66
CA MET A 204 10.53 -5.74 -23.42
C MET A 204 10.22 -5.45 -24.90
N ARG A 205 9.27 -4.58 -25.21
CA ARG A 205 8.95 -4.22 -26.60
C ARG A 205 10.16 -3.68 -27.36
N THR A 206 10.88 -2.73 -26.76
CA THR A 206 12.07 -2.10 -27.35
C THR A 206 13.12 -3.14 -27.79
N ASN A 207 13.30 -4.21 -27.03
CA ASN A 207 14.32 -5.22 -27.33
C ASN A 207 13.77 -6.39 -28.18
N TRP A 208 12.46 -6.64 -28.21
CA TRP A 208 11.88 -7.83 -28.86
C TRP A 208 11.14 -7.55 -30.16
N GLU A 209 10.65 -6.33 -30.40
CA GLU A 209 9.91 -5.96 -31.63
C GLU A 209 10.78 -6.03 -32.89
N ALA A 210 12.10 -5.82 -32.78
CA ALA A 210 13.03 -5.97 -33.91
C ALA A 210 13.11 -7.41 -34.45
N PHE A 211 12.55 -8.39 -33.74
CA PHE A 211 12.54 -9.80 -34.09
C PHE A 211 11.11 -10.35 -34.24
N ASP A 212 10.11 -9.49 -34.47
CA ASP A 212 8.69 -9.83 -34.67
C ASP A 212 8.46 -11.00 -35.64
N ASP A 213 9.22 -11.08 -36.74
CA ASP A 213 9.04 -12.15 -37.72
C ASP A 213 9.33 -13.55 -37.14
N ASP A 214 10.10 -13.64 -36.05
CA ASP A 214 10.34 -14.87 -35.30
C ASP A 214 9.14 -15.26 -34.42
N SER A 215 8.73 -16.52 -34.57
CA SER A 215 7.56 -17.08 -33.86
C SER A 215 7.70 -17.11 -32.34
N TYR A 216 8.94 -17.14 -31.82
CA TYR A 216 9.19 -17.11 -30.38
C TYR A 216 9.06 -15.68 -29.83
N SER A 217 9.64 -14.70 -30.52
CA SER A 217 9.54 -13.28 -30.17
C SER A 217 8.09 -12.78 -30.18
N ARG A 218 7.27 -13.21 -31.15
CA ARG A 218 5.81 -12.94 -31.15
C ARG A 218 5.11 -13.45 -29.90
N LYS A 219 5.38 -14.68 -29.48
CA LYS A 219 4.79 -15.25 -28.26
C LYS A 219 5.18 -14.47 -27.01
N VAL A 220 6.42 -14.01 -26.93
CA VAL A 220 6.86 -13.17 -25.81
C VAL A 220 6.09 -11.85 -25.79
N LEU A 221 5.98 -11.17 -26.93
CA LEU A 221 5.23 -9.91 -27.05
C LEU A 221 3.72 -10.08 -26.80
N GLU A 222 3.13 -11.20 -27.21
CA GLU A 222 1.74 -11.55 -26.87
C GLU A 222 1.54 -11.67 -25.36
N VAL A 223 2.48 -12.32 -24.64
CA VAL A 223 2.42 -12.40 -23.17
C VAL A 223 2.62 -11.03 -22.52
N VAL A 224 3.51 -10.18 -23.05
CA VAL A 224 3.67 -8.79 -22.58
C VAL A 224 2.34 -8.04 -22.68
N ARG A 225 1.68 -8.08 -23.85
CA ARG A 225 0.38 -7.44 -24.06
C ARG A 225 -0.68 -7.98 -23.10
N ALA A 226 -0.79 -9.30 -22.96
CA ALA A 226 -1.76 -9.91 -22.05
C ALA A 226 -1.58 -9.44 -20.59
N ILE A 227 -0.34 -9.28 -20.12
CA ILE A 227 -0.07 -8.77 -18.76
C ILE A 227 -0.43 -7.29 -18.63
N GLU A 228 -0.23 -6.49 -19.68
CA GLU A 228 -0.63 -5.07 -19.68
C GLU A 228 -2.15 -4.87 -19.76
N ASP A 229 -2.85 -5.72 -20.51
CA ASP A 229 -4.31 -5.68 -20.61
C ASP A 229 -4.97 -5.92 -19.23
N GLU A 230 -4.35 -6.74 -18.38
CA GLU A 230 -4.78 -6.93 -16.99
C GLU A 230 -4.70 -5.66 -16.12
N LEU A 231 -3.90 -4.66 -16.51
CA LEU A 231 -3.70 -3.45 -15.69
C LEU A 231 -4.97 -2.62 -15.52
N ASP A 232 -5.83 -2.61 -16.54
CA ASP A 232 -7.07 -1.84 -16.52
C ASP A 232 -8.15 -2.53 -15.66
N GLU A 233 -7.96 -3.81 -15.31
CA GLU A 233 -8.82 -4.57 -14.41
C GLU A 233 -8.38 -4.51 -12.94
N LEU A 234 -7.19 -3.94 -12.67
CA LEU A 234 -6.64 -3.88 -11.32
C LEU A 234 -7.51 -2.97 -10.45
N THR A 235 -8.04 -3.55 -9.38
CA THR A 235 -8.86 -2.87 -8.36
C THR A 235 -8.44 -3.37 -6.98
N ILE A 236 -8.71 -2.59 -5.93
CA ILE A 236 -8.60 -3.04 -4.54
C ILE A 236 -9.92 -2.71 -3.86
N ASP A 237 -10.59 -3.72 -3.29
CA ASP A 237 -11.86 -3.56 -2.59
C ASP A 237 -11.65 -2.89 -1.23
N THR A 238 -11.92 -1.58 -1.17
CA THR A 238 -11.81 -0.78 0.07
C THR A 238 -13.17 -0.47 0.71
N ARG A 239 -14.26 -1.11 0.27
CA ARG A 239 -15.62 -0.79 0.75
C ARG A 239 -15.81 -0.96 2.25
N GLY A 240 -14.97 -1.78 2.91
CA GLY A 240 -14.99 -1.95 4.36
C GLY A 240 -14.08 -0.98 5.12
N PHE A 241 -13.35 -0.08 4.46
CA PHE A 241 -12.45 0.87 5.10
C PHE A 241 -13.28 2.00 5.72
N ASP A 242 -13.42 1.92 7.05
CA ASP A 242 -14.25 2.77 7.89
C ASP A 242 -13.46 3.40 9.03
#